data_AF-A0A507CRE8-F1
#
_entry.id   AF-A0A507CRE8-F1
#
_cell.length_a   1.000
_cell.length_b   1.000
_cell.length_c   1.000
_cell.angle_alpha   90.00
_cell.angle_beta   90.00
_cell.angle_gamma   90.00
#
_symmetry.space_group_name_H-M   'P 1'
#
loop_
_entity.id
_entity.type
_entity.pdbx_description
1 polymer ?
#
loop_
_entity_poly.entity_id
_entity_poly.type
_entity_poly.pdbx_seq_one_letter_code
_entity_poly.pdbx_strand_id
1 'polypeptide(L)'
;MGEEVKLYVYDLSMGMARQMSVLLTGQFFDAIYHTSVVVYGREYYLSQGIQSSTPGHTPYGDPMEIISMGKTQLPAQLVLEYIESLKSVYTPEKYHLFDSNCNDFSNALCNFLVGAGIPNHILALPANFLNTPFGQTLRPMIEGRIGGNRGLQMTSSATSNVVSKPTDLIKYVYTTDQLNTIMSSNRCVAIDFTSQTCGACRTISPEFDRLIQESVNYKPVGLKGVNAAVVGVKVETGMSVEVCRHFKVMATPTFIFFLDGKKMHEFKGANLAELRSSMDLLQFTAYPPHKHATVPAPVLQSLAENPIIFTTSALLDNIFAKLKFFLIADDELIWDGIRVSMKSGCVLPPGWQNAIERALDKLPGDRVFPLLDVLRLLVLEPSVLEYFTKDPTVIENLLHEDTSAQQSAGSLSFNIARIIHDAYPDEEEWACEIVAAIGQGIEKTRDDEALLRLLATLGLLVQYAPASILDLCHALNMIAVIGKGVECMGSKNTDTSSKISQIGTEIIKMLEL
;
A
#
# COMPACT_ATOMS: atom_id res chain seq x y z
N MET A 1 14.41 -42.70 2.50
CA MET A 1 12.96 -42.62 2.83
C MET A 1 12.40 -41.44 2.06
N GLY A 2 11.19 -41.55 1.52
CA GLY A 2 10.56 -40.43 0.82
C GLY A 2 10.18 -39.29 1.78
N GLU A 3 10.26 -38.06 1.30
CA GLU A 3 9.90 -36.84 2.03
C GLU A 3 8.37 -36.65 2.01
N GLU A 4 7.78 -36.26 3.14
CA GLU A 4 6.36 -36.01 3.22
C GLU A 4 5.98 -34.71 2.49
N VAL A 5 4.93 -34.78 1.67
CA VAL A 5 4.37 -33.62 0.95
C VAL A 5 3.01 -33.31 1.57
N LYS A 6 2.82 -32.05 2.00
CA LYS A 6 1.55 -31.59 2.59
C LYS A 6 1.00 -30.44 1.77
N LEU A 7 -0.32 -30.42 1.62
CA LEU A 7 -1.06 -29.29 1.10
C LEU A 7 -1.66 -28.55 2.30
N TYR A 8 -1.28 -27.30 2.49
CA TYR A 8 -1.89 -26.41 3.48
C TYR A 8 -3.01 -25.67 2.77
N VAL A 9 -4.20 -25.72 3.36
CA VAL A 9 -5.43 -25.11 2.82
C VAL A 9 -5.84 -23.99 3.75
N TYR A 10 -6.17 -22.83 3.19
CA TYR A 10 -6.55 -21.62 3.88
C TYR A 10 -7.90 -21.12 3.37
N ASP A 11 -8.73 -20.56 4.25
CA ASP A 11 -9.95 -19.86 3.87
C ASP A 11 -9.74 -18.35 3.89
N LEU A 12 -9.59 -17.74 2.71
CA LEU A 12 -9.45 -16.30 2.56
C LEU A 12 -10.70 -15.52 3.01
N SER A 13 -11.85 -16.18 3.06
CA SER A 13 -13.09 -15.59 3.57
C SER A 13 -13.20 -15.65 5.09
N MET A 14 -12.30 -16.39 5.75
CA MET A 14 -12.30 -16.59 7.20
C MET A 14 -13.68 -17.03 7.75
N GLY A 15 -14.34 -17.96 7.06
CA GLY A 15 -15.65 -18.51 7.39
C GLY A 15 -16.84 -17.79 6.77
N MET A 16 -16.64 -16.65 6.10
CA MET A 16 -17.75 -15.90 5.46
C MET A 16 -18.37 -16.67 4.30
N ALA A 17 -17.59 -17.40 3.50
CA ALA A 17 -18.11 -18.19 2.40
C ALA A 17 -19.12 -19.23 2.92
N ARG A 18 -18.77 -19.98 3.96
CA ARG A 18 -19.66 -20.97 4.60
C ARG A 18 -21.00 -20.38 5.04
N GLN A 19 -20.99 -19.13 5.51
CA GLN A 19 -22.18 -18.49 6.07
C GLN A 19 -23.05 -17.79 5.01
N MET A 20 -22.44 -17.18 4.01
CA MET A 20 -23.12 -16.26 3.09
C MET A 20 -23.28 -16.80 1.67
N SER A 21 -22.54 -17.84 1.30
CA SER A 21 -22.52 -18.38 -0.06
C SER A 21 -23.91 -18.70 -0.61
N VAL A 22 -24.75 -19.39 0.18
CA VAL A 22 -26.10 -19.77 -0.24
C VAL A 22 -26.97 -18.54 -0.48
N LEU A 23 -26.86 -17.53 0.38
CA LEU A 23 -27.66 -16.30 0.28
C LEU A 23 -27.25 -15.47 -0.94
N LEU A 24 -25.94 -15.35 -1.21
CA LEU A 24 -25.41 -14.49 -2.26
C LEU A 24 -25.45 -15.17 -3.63
N THR A 25 -25.10 -16.46 -3.68
CA THR A 25 -24.83 -17.17 -4.94
C THR A 25 -25.91 -18.22 -5.27
N GLY A 26 -26.79 -18.53 -4.32
CA GLY A 26 -27.74 -19.65 -4.43
C GLY A 26 -27.10 -21.03 -4.28
N GLN A 27 -25.78 -21.11 -4.06
CA GLN A 27 -25.02 -22.34 -3.89
C GLN A 27 -24.17 -22.28 -2.62
N PHE A 28 -23.92 -23.42 -1.99
CA PHE A 28 -23.06 -23.50 -0.81
C PHE A 28 -21.59 -23.59 -1.22
N PHE A 29 -20.79 -22.66 -0.72
CA PHE A 29 -19.33 -22.67 -0.79
C PHE A 29 -18.78 -22.72 0.63
N ASP A 30 -17.91 -23.68 0.92
CA ASP A 30 -17.40 -23.89 2.28
C ASP A 30 -16.33 -22.85 2.66
N ALA A 31 -15.52 -22.41 1.69
CA ALA A 31 -14.42 -21.46 1.88
C ALA A 31 -14.07 -20.76 0.55
N ILE A 32 -13.31 -19.66 0.62
CA ILE A 32 -12.54 -19.15 -0.53
C ILE A 32 -11.12 -19.71 -0.39
N TYR A 33 -10.85 -20.80 -1.09
CA TYR A 33 -9.62 -21.56 -0.91
C TYR A 33 -8.39 -20.86 -1.47
N HIS A 34 -7.37 -20.74 -0.63
CA HIS A 34 -5.99 -20.54 -1.01
C HIS A 34 -5.17 -21.76 -0.55
N THR A 35 -4.23 -22.23 -1.37
CA THR A 35 -3.38 -23.37 -1.01
C THR A 35 -1.90 -23.11 -1.18
N SER A 36 -1.10 -23.85 -0.41
CA SER A 36 0.35 -23.91 -0.51
C SER A 36 0.84 -25.35 -0.35
N VAL A 37 2.04 -25.63 -0.84
CA VAL A 37 2.67 -26.97 -0.76
C VAL A 37 3.86 -26.92 0.18
N VAL A 38 3.86 -27.78 1.19
CA VAL A 38 4.97 -27.95 2.13
C VAL A 38 5.73 -29.22 1.80
N VAL A 39 7.03 -29.08 1.54
CA VAL A 39 7.96 -30.18 1.28
C VAL A 39 9.38 -29.75 1.65
N TYR A 40 10.20 -30.66 2.20
CA TYR A 40 11.55 -30.35 2.67
C TYR A 40 11.61 -29.22 3.70
N GLY A 41 10.62 -29.16 4.59
CA GLY A 41 10.54 -28.15 5.65
C GLY A 41 10.26 -26.72 5.16
N ARG A 42 9.85 -26.55 3.90
CA ARG A 42 9.55 -25.24 3.31
C ARG A 42 8.17 -25.23 2.68
N GLU A 43 7.47 -24.12 2.82
CA GLU A 43 6.16 -23.87 2.25
C GLU A 43 6.29 -23.03 0.98
N TYR A 44 5.63 -23.45 -0.10
CA TYR A 44 5.64 -22.77 -1.40
C TYR A 44 4.22 -22.42 -1.82
N TYR A 45 4.01 -21.18 -2.26
CA TYR A 45 2.69 -20.69 -2.68
C TYR A 45 2.84 -19.65 -3.78
N LEU A 46 1.77 -19.44 -4.53
CA LEU A 46 1.72 -18.37 -5.53
C LEU A 46 1.13 -17.11 -4.88
N SER A 47 1.69 -15.96 -5.20
CA SER A 47 1.06 -14.66 -4.96
C SER A 47 1.49 -13.77 -6.12
N GLN A 48 2.38 -12.82 -5.86
CA GLN A 48 3.06 -12.00 -6.86
C GLN A 48 4.25 -12.73 -7.50
N GLY A 49 3.98 -13.91 -8.06
CA GLY A 49 4.99 -14.92 -8.40
C GLY A 49 5.17 -15.96 -7.29
N ILE A 50 5.99 -16.97 -7.53
CA ILE A 50 6.19 -18.08 -6.59
C ILE A 50 6.98 -17.59 -5.37
N GLN A 51 6.37 -17.72 -4.20
CA GLN A 51 6.92 -17.36 -2.91
C GLN A 51 7.24 -18.60 -2.08
N SER A 52 8.06 -18.41 -1.04
CA SER A 52 8.41 -19.47 -0.10
C SER A 52 8.56 -18.94 1.32
N SER A 53 8.11 -19.71 2.30
CA SER A 53 8.19 -19.35 3.72
C SER A 53 8.46 -20.58 4.61
N THR A 54 8.67 -20.33 5.90
CA THR A 54 8.53 -21.36 6.93
C THR A 54 7.07 -21.84 6.96
N PRO A 55 6.80 -23.14 7.10
CA PRO A 55 5.44 -23.67 7.20
C PRO A 55 4.60 -22.96 8.26
N GLY A 56 3.40 -22.53 7.90
CA GLY A 56 2.44 -21.85 8.78
C GLY A 56 2.80 -20.39 9.11
N HIS A 57 3.79 -19.81 8.44
CA HIS A 57 4.19 -18.40 8.61
C HIS A 57 3.90 -17.57 7.37
N THR A 58 2.88 -17.95 6.60
CA THR A 58 2.42 -17.15 5.46
C THR A 58 1.55 -15.99 5.93
N PRO A 59 1.33 -14.95 5.10
CA PRO A 59 0.38 -13.88 5.39
C PRO A 59 -1.08 -14.36 5.55
N TYR A 60 -1.38 -15.61 5.20
CA TYR A 60 -2.73 -16.18 5.20
C TYR A 60 -3.14 -16.79 6.55
N GLY A 61 -2.27 -16.69 7.56
CA GLY A 61 -2.53 -17.17 8.92
C GLY A 61 -2.31 -18.68 9.06
N ASP A 62 -3.10 -19.30 9.92
CA ASP A 62 -3.05 -20.75 10.15
C ASP A 62 -3.87 -21.50 9.09
N PRO A 63 -3.38 -22.64 8.58
CA PRO A 63 -4.15 -23.45 7.64
C PRO A 63 -5.41 -24.00 8.32
N MET A 64 -6.56 -23.87 7.65
CA MET A 64 -7.81 -24.46 8.10
C MET A 64 -7.79 -25.99 8.00
N GLU A 65 -6.98 -26.52 7.09
CA GLU A 65 -6.80 -27.95 6.86
C GLU A 65 -5.38 -28.21 6.35
N ILE A 66 -4.77 -29.30 6.85
CA ILE A 66 -3.48 -29.80 6.35
C ILE A 66 -3.72 -31.19 5.77
N ILE A 67 -3.62 -31.31 4.46
CA ILE A 67 -3.86 -32.56 3.72
C ILE A 67 -2.51 -33.21 3.42
N SER A 68 -2.35 -34.48 3.80
CA SER A 68 -1.18 -35.27 3.39
C SER A 68 -1.34 -35.68 1.93
N MET A 69 -0.45 -35.20 1.06
CA MET A 69 -0.47 -35.50 -0.38
C MET A 69 0.32 -36.77 -0.72
N GLY A 70 1.00 -37.37 0.27
CA GLY A 70 1.83 -38.55 0.09
C GLY A 70 3.31 -38.26 0.34
N LYS A 71 4.18 -39.08 -0.25
CA LYS A 71 5.64 -38.94 -0.11
C LYS A 71 6.31 -38.85 -1.46
N THR A 72 7.23 -37.90 -1.63
CA THR A 72 8.06 -37.80 -2.83
C THR A 72 9.41 -38.48 -2.62
N GLN A 73 9.95 -39.07 -3.70
CA GLN A 73 11.31 -39.61 -3.73
C GLN A 73 12.27 -38.70 -4.50
N LEU A 74 11.77 -37.59 -5.05
CA LEU A 74 12.57 -36.64 -5.83
C LEU A 74 13.53 -35.88 -4.90
N PRO A 75 14.83 -35.78 -5.21
CA PRO A 75 15.75 -34.99 -4.40
C PRO A 75 15.33 -33.52 -4.29
N ALA A 76 15.59 -32.88 -3.13
CA ALA A 76 15.24 -31.48 -2.90
C ALA A 76 15.75 -30.53 -3.99
N GLN A 77 16.94 -30.79 -4.53
CA GLN A 77 17.52 -30.01 -5.62
C GLN A 77 16.66 -30.05 -6.90
N LEU A 78 16.16 -31.22 -7.27
CA LEU A 78 15.30 -31.38 -8.44
C LEU A 78 13.94 -30.69 -8.24
N VAL A 79 13.42 -30.70 -7.02
CA VAL A 79 12.20 -29.97 -6.66
C VAL A 79 12.41 -28.46 -6.81
N LEU A 80 13.54 -27.94 -6.34
CA LEU A 80 13.89 -26.52 -6.48
C LEU A 80 14.06 -26.12 -7.95
N GLU A 81 14.72 -26.94 -8.77
CA GLU A 81 14.87 -26.71 -10.21
C GLU A 81 13.52 -26.68 -10.93
N TYR A 82 12.60 -27.59 -10.56
CA TYR A 82 11.25 -27.58 -11.11
C TYR A 82 10.49 -26.32 -10.69
N ILE A 83 10.52 -25.93 -9.41
CA ILE A 83 9.90 -24.69 -8.92
C ILE A 83 10.48 -23.46 -9.64
N GLU A 84 11.79 -23.43 -9.88
CA GLU A 84 12.43 -22.36 -10.64
C GLU A 84 11.92 -22.32 -12.08
N SER A 85 11.76 -23.47 -12.74
CA SER A 85 11.19 -23.54 -14.10
C SER A 85 9.76 -23.00 -14.15
N LEU A 86 8.97 -23.24 -13.08
CA LEU A 86 7.59 -22.78 -12.96
C LEU A 86 7.48 -21.25 -12.82
N LYS A 87 8.53 -20.54 -12.39
CA LYS A 87 8.50 -19.06 -12.30
C LYS A 87 8.24 -18.37 -13.64
N SER A 88 8.63 -18.99 -14.75
CA SER A 88 8.36 -18.48 -16.11
C SER A 88 6.90 -18.67 -16.55
N VAL A 89 6.21 -19.62 -15.93
CA VAL A 89 4.80 -19.96 -16.19
C VAL A 89 3.89 -19.17 -15.26
N TYR A 90 4.22 -19.11 -13.97
CA TYR A 90 3.48 -18.41 -12.94
C TYR A 90 4.15 -17.07 -12.61
N THR A 91 4.12 -16.15 -13.57
CA THR A 91 4.61 -14.78 -13.39
C THR A 91 3.52 -13.89 -12.78
N PRO A 92 3.87 -12.77 -12.16
CA PRO A 92 2.90 -11.80 -11.65
C PRO A 92 1.90 -11.34 -12.71
N GLU A 93 2.36 -11.19 -13.95
CA GLU A 93 1.56 -10.72 -15.10
C GLU A 93 0.62 -11.81 -15.63
N LYS A 94 0.91 -13.08 -15.34
CA LYS A 94 0.07 -14.23 -15.72
C LYS A 94 -0.87 -14.67 -14.60
N TYR A 95 -0.75 -14.10 -13.39
CA TYR A 95 -1.64 -14.41 -12.29
C TYR A 95 -3.07 -13.98 -12.64
N HIS A 96 -4.00 -14.94 -12.59
CA HIS A 96 -5.41 -14.69 -12.81
C HIS A 96 -6.22 -15.41 -11.75
N LEU A 97 -7.04 -14.68 -10.97
CA LEU A 97 -7.79 -15.26 -9.85
C LEU A 97 -8.65 -16.46 -10.27
N PHE A 98 -9.19 -16.45 -11.49
CA PHE A 98 -10.08 -17.51 -11.98
C PHE A 98 -9.38 -18.62 -12.78
N ASP A 99 -8.26 -18.33 -13.47
CA ASP A 99 -7.67 -19.25 -14.45
C ASP A 99 -6.21 -19.63 -14.19
N SER A 100 -5.48 -18.86 -13.38
CA SER A 100 -4.09 -19.14 -13.04
C SER A 100 -3.75 -18.56 -11.66
N ASN A 101 -4.20 -19.26 -10.64
CA ASN A 101 -4.10 -18.84 -9.24
C ASN A 101 -3.22 -19.81 -8.42
N CYS A 102 -3.22 -19.62 -7.11
CA CYS A 102 -2.42 -20.40 -6.15
C CYS A 102 -2.75 -21.89 -6.14
N ASN A 103 -4.00 -22.23 -6.45
CA ASN A 103 -4.50 -23.58 -6.49
C ASN A 103 -3.97 -24.31 -7.73
N ASP A 104 -3.86 -23.63 -8.87
CA ASP A 104 -3.25 -24.17 -10.10
C ASP A 104 -1.76 -24.46 -9.92
N PHE A 105 -1.03 -23.52 -9.30
CA PHE A 105 0.37 -23.72 -8.93
C PHE A 105 0.53 -24.92 -7.98
N SER A 106 -0.26 -24.97 -6.91
CA SER A 106 -0.20 -26.07 -5.93
C SER A 106 -0.52 -27.41 -6.59
N ASN A 107 -1.48 -27.43 -7.52
CA ASN A 107 -1.83 -28.61 -8.30
C ASN A 107 -0.70 -29.08 -9.21
N ALA A 108 -0.04 -28.17 -9.94
CA ALA A 108 1.10 -28.51 -10.80
C ALA A 108 2.28 -29.05 -9.98
N LEU A 109 2.52 -28.46 -8.80
CA LEU A 109 3.58 -28.90 -7.91
C LEU A 109 3.27 -30.26 -7.26
N CYS A 110 2.05 -30.49 -6.77
CA CYS A 110 1.64 -31.78 -6.24
C CYS A 110 1.68 -32.89 -7.31
N ASN A 111 1.22 -32.62 -8.54
CA ASN A 111 1.31 -33.59 -9.63
C ASN A 111 2.76 -34.00 -9.91
N PHE A 112 3.69 -33.04 -9.91
CA PHE A 112 5.11 -33.33 -10.09
C PHE A 112 5.70 -34.14 -8.92
N LEU A 113 5.36 -33.76 -7.69
CA LEU A 113 5.96 -34.36 -6.49
C LEU A 113 5.45 -35.77 -6.18
N VAL A 114 4.14 -36.00 -6.34
CA VAL A 114 3.46 -37.22 -5.88
C VAL A 114 2.58 -37.89 -6.94
N GLY A 115 2.51 -37.33 -8.15
CA GLY A 115 1.71 -37.90 -9.25
C GLY A 115 0.20 -37.74 -9.08
N ALA A 116 -0.24 -36.88 -8.15
CA ALA A 116 -1.64 -36.61 -7.87
C ALA A 116 -1.89 -35.11 -7.70
N GLY A 117 -3.03 -34.64 -8.23
CA GLY A 117 -3.49 -33.26 -8.07
C GLY A 117 -4.09 -32.98 -6.69
N ILE A 118 -4.35 -31.71 -6.42
CA ILE A 118 -5.03 -31.28 -5.20
C ILE A 118 -6.55 -31.58 -5.27
N PRO A 119 -7.30 -31.58 -4.15
CA PRO A 119 -8.72 -31.89 -4.16
C PRO A 119 -9.54 -31.06 -5.15
N ASN A 120 -10.38 -31.73 -5.95
CA ASN A 120 -11.16 -31.09 -7.01
C ASN A 120 -12.10 -29.98 -6.54
N HIS A 121 -12.61 -30.03 -5.31
CA HIS A 121 -13.50 -28.98 -4.80
C HIS A 121 -12.77 -27.63 -4.60
N ILE A 122 -11.45 -27.65 -4.42
CA ILE A 122 -10.59 -26.46 -4.37
C ILE A 122 -10.36 -25.94 -5.79
N LEU A 123 -9.98 -26.82 -6.73
CA LEU A 123 -9.72 -26.44 -8.13
C LEU A 123 -10.96 -25.96 -8.87
N ALA A 124 -12.12 -26.55 -8.58
CA ALA A 124 -13.37 -26.20 -9.23
C ALA A 124 -14.02 -24.94 -8.66
N LEU A 125 -13.48 -24.35 -7.58
CA LEU A 125 -14.08 -23.18 -6.91
C LEU A 125 -14.34 -22.01 -7.87
N PRO A 126 -13.36 -21.55 -8.70
CA PRO A 126 -13.60 -20.50 -9.69
C PRO A 126 -14.76 -20.80 -10.65
N ALA A 127 -14.76 -21.99 -11.25
CA ALA A 127 -15.77 -22.39 -12.23
C ALA A 127 -17.16 -22.50 -11.58
N ASN A 128 -17.23 -23.10 -10.39
CA ASN A 128 -18.48 -23.23 -9.63
C ASN A 128 -19.04 -21.85 -9.26
N PHE A 129 -18.19 -20.92 -8.82
CA PHE A 129 -18.59 -19.55 -8.51
C PHE A 129 -19.12 -18.82 -9.75
N LEU A 130 -18.39 -18.87 -10.87
CA LEU A 130 -18.81 -18.23 -12.13
C LEU A 130 -20.06 -18.87 -12.72
N ASN A 131 -20.40 -20.12 -12.40
CA ASN A 131 -21.66 -20.73 -12.81
C ASN A 131 -22.89 -20.19 -12.05
N THR A 132 -22.71 -19.26 -11.10
CA THR A 132 -23.82 -18.60 -10.39
C THR A 132 -24.19 -17.27 -11.03
N PRO A 133 -25.47 -16.84 -11.02
CA PRO A 133 -25.88 -15.52 -11.53
C PRO A 133 -25.12 -14.36 -10.85
N PHE A 134 -24.84 -14.52 -9.55
CA PHE A 134 -24.05 -13.57 -8.78
C PHE A 134 -22.60 -13.51 -9.25
N GLY A 135 -21.97 -14.67 -9.47
CA GLY A 135 -20.60 -14.76 -10.00
C GLY A 135 -20.46 -14.14 -11.39
N GLN A 136 -21.44 -14.35 -12.28
CA GLN A 136 -21.47 -13.68 -13.60
C GLN A 136 -21.58 -12.16 -13.49
N THR A 137 -22.36 -11.66 -12.53
CA THR A 137 -22.53 -10.21 -12.30
C THR A 137 -21.27 -9.57 -11.74
N LEU A 138 -20.55 -10.26 -10.84
CA LEU A 138 -19.32 -9.76 -10.23
C LEU A 138 -18.07 -10.00 -11.07
N ARG A 139 -18.11 -10.88 -12.06
CA ARG A 139 -16.98 -11.19 -12.94
C ARG A 139 -16.23 -9.95 -13.44
N PRO A 140 -16.86 -8.93 -14.08
CA PRO A 140 -16.14 -7.75 -14.56
C PRO A 140 -15.55 -6.89 -13.44
N MET A 141 -16.19 -6.86 -12.26
CA MET A 141 -15.68 -6.13 -11.09
C MET A 141 -14.47 -6.83 -10.46
N ILE A 142 -14.45 -8.16 -10.46
CA ILE A 142 -13.36 -8.96 -9.92
C ILE A 142 -12.17 -8.96 -10.89
N GLU A 143 -12.41 -9.19 -12.18
CA GLU A 143 -11.38 -9.09 -13.23
C GLU A 143 -10.77 -7.67 -13.27
N GLY A 144 -11.58 -6.62 -13.07
CA GLY A 144 -11.12 -5.24 -12.97
C GLY A 144 -10.26 -4.90 -11.74
N ARG A 145 -10.29 -5.73 -10.69
CA ARG A 145 -9.43 -5.58 -9.49
C ARG A 145 -8.13 -6.39 -9.59
N ILE A 146 -7.98 -7.29 -10.56
CA ILE A 146 -6.84 -8.20 -10.67
C ILE A 146 -5.80 -7.68 -11.68
N GLY A 147 -6.18 -6.79 -12.60
CA GLY A 147 -5.26 -6.11 -13.53
C GLY A 147 -4.33 -5.07 -12.89
N GLY A 148 -4.37 -4.89 -11.57
CA GLY A 148 -3.49 -4.01 -10.83
C GLY A 148 -3.39 -4.46 -9.39
N ASN A 149 -2.26 -5.05 -8.99
CA ASN A 149 -2.04 -5.38 -7.59
C ASN A 149 -0.55 -5.65 -7.28
N ARG A 150 0.00 -4.92 -6.30
CA ARG A 150 0.97 -5.36 -5.27
C ARG A 150 0.78 -4.42 -4.07
N GLY A 151 0.74 -4.80 -2.80
CA GLY A 151 1.12 -6.02 -2.10
C GLY A 151 1.71 -5.60 -0.74
N LEU A 152 1.01 -5.90 0.36
CA LEU A 152 1.42 -5.61 1.74
C LEU A 152 2.67 -6.43 2.13
N GLN A 153 3.69 -5.77 2.70
CA GLN A 153 4.82 -6.43 3.35
C GLN A 153 5.14 -5.71 4.67
N MET A 154 4.94 -6.40 5.80
CA MET A 154 5.35 -5.96 7.14
C MET A 154 6.76 -6.47 7.45
N THR A 155 7.65 -5.58 7.87
CA THR A 155 8.90 -5.90 8.57
C THR A 155 8.79 -5.47 10.03
N SER A 156 9.23 -6.32 10.94
CA SER A 156 9.28 -6.05 12.38
C SER A 156 10.63 -5.43 12.77
N SER A 157 10.60 -4.34 13.52
CA SER A 157 11.76 -3.81 14.24
C SER A 157 11.29 -3.04 15.47
N ALA A 158 11.72 -3.49 16.64
CA ALA A 158 11.47 -2.86 17.92
C ALA A 158 12.38 -1.64 18.10
N THR A 159 11.81 -0.47 18.42
CA THR A 159 12.44 0.52 19.31
C THR A 159 11.38 1.33 20.02
N SER A 160 11.63 1.53 21.30
CA SER A 160 10.77 2.13 22.30
C SER A 160 10.66 3.64 22.09
N ASN A 161 9.45 4.15 21.88
CA ASN A 161 9.06 5.50 22.27
C ASN A 161 7.56 5.55 22.61
N VAL A 162 7.25 6.36 23.61
CA VAL A 162 6.05 6.34 24.44
C VAL A 162 4.77 6.59 23.62
N VAL A 163 4.03 5.52 23.32
CA VAL A 163 2.65 5.58 22.80
C VAL A 163 1.76 4.89 23.83
N SER A 164 0.72 5.61 24.26
CA SER A 164 -0.30 5.15 25.20
C SER A 164 -0.90 3.80 24.79
N LYS A 165 -1.07 2.90 25.77
CA LYS A 165 -1.46 1.50 25.58
C LYS A 165 -2.75 1.32 24.74
N PRO A 166 -2.92 0.18 24.03
CA PRO A 166 -4.12 -0.17 23.24
C PRO A 166 -5.44 -0.27 24.02
N THR A 167 -5.49 -0.02 25.32
CA THR A 167 -6.72 -0.06 26.13
C THR A 167 -7.56 1.22 26.08
N ASP A 168 -7.10 2.29 25.41
CA ASP A 168 -7.75 3.60 25.50
C ASP A 168 -8.96 3.83 24.57
N LEU A 169 -9.14 3.04 23.51
CA LEU A 169 -10.22 3.26 22.53
C LEU A 169 -11.59 2.75 22.97
N ILE A 170 -11.64 1.87 23.98
CA ILE A 170 -12.88 1.31 24.52
C ILE A 170 -13.19 1.99 25.85
N LYS A 171 -14.34 2.65 25.93
CA LYS A 171 -14.81 3.36 27.13
C LYS A 171 -16.07 2.69 27.69
N TYR A 172 -16.13 2.52 29.00
CA TYR A 172 -17.34 2.09 29.69
C TYR A 172 -18.09 3.31 30.20
N VAL A 173 -19.40 3.36 29.94
CA VAL A 173 -20.23 4.51 30.28
C VAL A 173 -21.43 4.07 31.12
N TYR A 174 -21.72 4.85 32.17
CA TYR A 174 -22.83 4.62 33.09
C TYR A 174 -23.83 5.78 33.12
N THR A 175 -23.44 6.98 32.67
CA THR A 175 -24.28 8.19 32.67
C THR A 175 -24.34 8.85 31.30
N THR A 176 -25.39 9.64 31.08
CA THR A 176 -25.61 10.43 29.86
C THR A 176 -24.52 11.49 29.66
N ASP A 177 -24.04 12.13 30.73
CA ASP A 177 -22.97 13.15 30.64
C ASP A 177 -21.63 12.58 30.16
N GLN A 178 -21.26 11.38 30.64
CA GLN A 178 -20.06 10.68 30.17
C GLN A 178 -20.16 10.38 28.67
N LEU A 179 -21.33 9.90 28.22
CA LEU A 179 -21.55 9.64 26.81
C LEU A 179 -21.47 10.91 25.97
N ASN A 180 -22.13 11.98 26.40
CA ASN A 180 -22.13 13.26 25.69
C ASN A 180 -20.70 13.82 25.52
N THR A 181 -19.85 13.66 26.54
CA THR A 181 -18.44 14.07 26.48
C THR A 181 -17.65 13.29 25.44
N ILE A 182 -17.86 11.97 25.36
CA ILE A 182 -17.22 11.13 24.35
C ILE A 182 -17.71 11.52 22.95
N MET A 183 -19.02 11.70 22.80
CA MET A 183 -19.66 12.05 21.54
C MET A 183 -19.24 13.42 20.98
N SER A 184 -18.96 14.39 21.86
CA SER A 184 -18.50 15.73 21.44
C SER A 184 -17.02 15.78 21.11
N SER A 185 -16.22 14.89 21.69
CA SER A 185 -14.76 14.88 21.54
C SER A 185 -14.26 13.93 20.43
N ASN A 186 -15.13 13.09 19.88
CA ASN A 186 -14.76 12.05 18.93
C ASN A 186 -15.66 12.05 17.72
N ARG A 187 -15.03 11.98 16.54
CA ARG A 187 -15.71 12.00 15.25
C ARG A 187 -16.50 10.72 14.98
N CYS A 188 -15.87 9.57 15.22
CA CYS A 188 -16.43 8.24 15.01
C CYS A 188 -16.65 7.54 16.35
N VAL A 189 -17.90 7.26 16.69
CA VAL A 189 -18.25 6.55 17.93
C VAL A 189 -19.18 5.39 17.61
N ALA A 190 -18.91 4.22 18.17
CA ALA A 190 -19.84 3.10 18.16
C ALA A 190 -20.14 2.62 19.56
N ILE A 191 -21.39 2.26 19.80
CA ILE A 191 -21.90 1.90 21.12
C ILE A 191 -22.40 0.45 21.09
N ASP A 192 -21.90 -0.38 22.00
CA ASP A 192 -22.39 -1.72 22.34
C ASP A 192 -23.23 -1.65 23.62
N PHE A 193 -24.55 -1.74 23.48
CA PHE A 193 -25.46 -1.96 24.60
C PHE A 193 -25.53 -3.45 24.92
N THR A 194 -24.82 -3.83 25.99
CA THR A 194 -24.53 -5.22 26.32
C THR A 194 -25.09 -5.63 27.68
N SER A 195 -25.04 -6.93 27.95
CA SER A 195 -25.39 -7.51 29.25
C SER A 195 -24.62 -8.78 29.53
N GLN A 196 -24.00 -8.87 30.71
CA GLN A 196 -23.26 -10.07 31.14
C GLN A 196 -24.15 -11.34 31.22
N THR A 197 -25.44 -11.17 31.51
CA THR A 197 -26.38 -12.29 31.61
C THR A 197 -26.92 -12.73 30.24
N CYS A 198 -26.71 -11.95 29.18
CA CYS A 198 -27.15 -12.28 27.83
C CYS A 198 -26.14 -13.19 27.10
N GLY A 199 -26.61 -14.35 26.63
CA GLY A 199 -25.78 -15.32 25.90
C GLY A 199 -25.22 -14.76 24.59
N ALA A 200 -26.07 -14.09 23.80
CA ALA A 200 -25.66 -13.47 22.55
C ALA A 200 -24.60 -12.37 22.75
N CYS A 201 -24.73 -11.57 23.81
CA CYS A 201 -23.76 -10.52 24.17
C CYS A 201 -22.38 -11.11 24.47
N ARG A 202 -22.31 -12.21 25.23
CA ARG A 202 -21.03 -12.87 25.54
C ARG A 202 -20.29 -13.35 24.29
N THR A 203 -20.99 -13.64 23.21
CA THR A 203 -20.39 -14.04 21.93
C THR A 203 -19.92 -12.84 21.10
N ILE A 204 -20.72 -11.77 20.99
CA ILE A 204 -20.41 -10.67 20.06
C ILE A 204 -19.61 -9.51 20.66
N SER A 205 -19.74 -9.24 21.97
CA SER A 205 -19.02 -8.12 22.60
C SER A 205 -17.48 -8.23 22.50
N PRO A 206 -16.85 -9.42 22.53
CA PRO A 206 -15.42 -9.55 22.25
C PRO A 206 -15.05 -9.19 20.80
N GLU A 207 -15.92 -9.49 19.83
CA GLU A 207 -15.71 -9.11 18.43
C GLU A 207 -15.86 -7.61 18.21
N PHE A 208 -16.79 -6.96 18.92
CA PHE A 208 -16.88 -5.51 18.97
C PHE A 208 -15.56 -4.89 19.44
N ASP A 209 -15.02 -5.39 20.56
CA ASP A 209 -13.75 -4.92 21.11
C ASP A 209 -12.61 -5.11 20.10
N ARG A 210 -12.56 -6.27 19.44
CA ARG A 210 -11.57 -6.56 18.39
C ARG A 210 -11.67 -5.58 17.22
N LEU A 211 -12.87 -5.31 16.71
CA LEU A 211 -13.08 -4.40 15.58
C LEU A 211 -12.69 -2.96 15.92
N ILE A 212 -12.97 -2.50 17.14
CA ILE A 212 -12.53 -1.19 17.63
C ILE A 212 -11.00 -1.10 17.65
N GLN A 213 -10.32 -2.14 18.11
CA GLN A 213 -8.86 -2.19 18.09
C GLN A 213 -8.30 -2.24 16.66
N GLU A 214 -8.92 -3.02 15.77
CA GLU A 214 -8.54 -3.12 14.36
C GLU A 214 -8.77 -1.80 13.60
N SER A 215 -9.70 -0.94 14.06
CA SER A 215 -10.05 0.31 13.39
C SER A 215 -8.89 1.29 13.22
N VAL A 216 -7.85 1.22 14.07
CA VAL A 216 -6.62 2.03 13.95
C VAL A 216 -5.82 1.75 12.67
N ASN A 217 -6.04 0.56 12.09
CA ASN A 217 -5.38 0.11 10.88
C ASN A 217 -6.02 0.68 9.61
N TYR A 218 -7.23 1.24 9.72
CA TYR A 218 -7.85 1.94 8.60
C TYR A 218 -7.02 3.17 8.22
N LYS A 219 -6.54 3.19 6.98
CA LYS A 219 -5.79 4.31 6.40
C LYS A 219 -6.61 4.91 5.26
N PRO A 220 -7.27 6.05 5.47
CA PRO A 220 -8.00 6.71 4.39
C PRO A 220 -7.02 7.12 3.28
N VAL A 221 -7.40 6.84 2.04
CA VAL A 221 -6.57 7.11 0.86
C VAL A 221 -6.44 8.63 0.66
N GLY A 222 -5.20 9.12 0.63
CA GLY A 222 -4.90 10.55 0.48
C GLY A 222 -5.14 11.41 1.72
N LEU A 223 -5.23 10.80 2.91
CA LEU A 223 -5.37 11.49 4.20
C LEU A 223 -4.42 10.87 5.24
N LYS A 224 -3.09 11.01 5.08
CA LYS A 224 -2.12 10.54 6.10
C LYS A 224 -2.12 11.47 7.34
N GLY A 225 -1.66 10.92 8.47
CA GLY A 225 -1.63 11.61 9.77
C GLY A 225 -2.98 11.70 10.49
N VAL A 226 -4.10 11.46 9.78
CA VAL A 226 -5.42 11.43 10.38
C VAL A 226 -5.62 10.16 11.19
N ASN A 227 -5.93 10.31 12.47
CA ASN A 227 -6.39 9.20 13.29
C ASN A 227 -7.85 8.87 12.96
N ALA A 228 -8.04 7.91 12.06
CA ALA A 228 -9.35 7.46 11.62
C ALA A 228 -9.97 6.36 12.51
N ALA A 229 -9.41 6.11 13.70
CA ALA A 229 -9.92 5.10 14.61
C ALA A 229 -11.33 5.40 15.10
N VAL A 230 -12.09 4.34 15.40
CA VAL A 230 -13.41 4.43 16.00
C VAL A 230 -13.28 4.30 17.51
N VAL A 231 -13.96 5.18 18.26
CA VAL A 231 -14.07 5.03 19.72
C VAL A 231 -15.23 4.09 20.04
N GLY A 232 -14.93 3.00 20.74
CA GLY A 232 -15.92 2.05 21.21
C GLY A 232 -16.47 2.45 22.57
N VAL A 233 -17.78 2.41 22.74
CA VAL A 233 -18.45 2.67 24.02
C VAL A 233 -19.26 1.45 24.42
N LYS A 234 -19.03 0.93 25.63
CA LYS A 234 -19.78 -0.20 26.18
C LYS A 234 -20.72 0.30 27.26
N VAL A 235 -22.00 -0.03 27.10
CA VAL A 235 -23.06 0.33 28.04
C VAL A 235 -23.66 -0.96 28.60
N GLU A 236 -23.35 -1.25 29.86
CA GLU A 236 -23.97 -2.37 30.58
C GLU A 236 -25.40 -1.97 30.96
N THR A 237 -26.37 -2.62 30.33
CA THR A 237 -27.79 -2.25 30.44
C THR A 237 -28.35 -2.40 31.85
N GLY A 238 -27.82 -3.33 32.65
CA GLY A 238 -28.22 -3.49 34.06
C GLY A 238 -27.76 -2.36 34.98
N MET A 239 -26.72 -1.61 34.59
CA MET A 239 -26.10 -0.55 35.40
C MET A 239 -26.42 0.85 34.87
N SER A 240 -26.86 0.98 33.62
CA SER A 240 -26.92 2.26 32.89
C SER A 240 -28.33 2.56 32.37
N VAL A 241 -29.34 2.35 33.23
CA VAL A 241 -30.76 2.41 32.87
C VAL A 241 -31.17 3.75 32.22
N GLU A 242 -30.60 4.86 32.71
CA GLU A 242 -30.88 6.19 32.14
C GLU A 242 -30.41 6.31 30.69
N VAL A 243 -29.20 5.84 30.39
CA VAL A 243 -28.62 5.82 29.03
C VAL A 243 -29.47 4.93 28.12
N CYS A 244 -29.84 3.73 28.59
CA CYS A 244 -30.72 2.83 27.84
C CYS A 244 -32.07 3.46 27.52
N ARG A 245 -32.67 4.19 28.48
CA ARG A 245 -33.94 4.90 28.28
C ARG A 245 -33.80 6.03 27.25
N HIS A 246 -32.70 6.79 27.30
CA HIS A 246 -32.42 7.86 26.35
C HIS A 246 -32.41 7.33 24.90
N PHE A 247 -31.71 6.21 24.66
CA PHE A 247 -31.63 5.58 23.33
C PHE A 247 -32.77 4.61 23.02
N LYS A 248 -33.75 4.45 23.91
CA LYS A 248 -34.89 3.52 23.77
C LYS A 248 -34.44 2.08 23.48
N VAL A 249 -33.40 1.63 24.17
CA VAL A 249 -32.86 0.28 24.03
C VAL A 249 -33.79 -0.72 24.71
N MET A 250 -34.30 -1.66 23.92
CA MET A 250 -35.31 -2.66 24.35
C MET A 250 -34.79 -4.10 24.33
N ALA A 251 -33.59 -4.33 23.80
CA ALA A 251 -32.99 -5.66 23.68
C ALA A 251 -31.46 -5.55 23.70
N THR A 252 -30.77 -6.62 24.09
CA THR A 252 -29.31 -6.72 24.03
C THR A 252 -28.90 -7.96 23.24
N PRO A 253 -27.81 -7.89 22.44
CA PRO A 253 -27.02 -6.70 22.17
C PRO A 253 -27.75 -5.73 21.22
N THR A 254 -27.54 -4.42 21.41
CA THR A 254 -27.95 -3.37 20.44
C THR A 254 -26.72 -2.54 20.13
N PHE A 255 -26.48 -2.28 18.84
CA PHE A 255 -25.35 -1.48 18.39
C PHE A 255 -25.84 -0.18 17.76
N ILE A 256 -25.19 0.93 18.06
CA ILE A 256 -25.49 2.25 17.48
C ILE A 256 -24.19 2.93 17.05
N PHE A 257 -24.17 3.48 15.83
CA PHE A 257 -23.01 4.11 15.22
C PHE A 257 -23.28 5.60 15.01
N PHE A 258 -22.31 6.44 15.35
CA PHE A 258 -22.40 7.88 15.27
C PHE A 258 -21.21 8.48 14.53
N LEU A 259 -21.53 9.43 13.66
CA LEU A 259 -20.58 10.30 12.98
C LEU A 259 -20.88 11.74 13.38
N ASP A 260 -19.89 12.45 13.92
CA ASP A 260 -20.01 13.86 14.32
C ASP A 260 -21.22 14.10 15.23
N GLY A 261 -21.42 13.20 16.21
CA GLY A 261 -22.54 13.24 17.15
C GLY A 261 -23.91 12.84 16.57
N LYS A 262 -24.02 12.59 15.26
CA LYS A 262 -25.27 12.22 14.58
C LYS A 262 -25.37 10.71 14.38
N LYS A 263 -26.53 10.15 14.70
CA LYS A 263 -26.79 8.71 14.53
C LYS A 263 -26.77 8.36 13.04
N MET A 264 -25.87 7.45 12.65
CA MET A 264 -25.77 6.93 11.29
C MET A 264 -26.54 5.64 11.10
N HIS A 265 -26.32 4.66 11.98
CA HIS A 265 -26.92 3.32 11.87
C HIS A 265 -27.21 2.73 13.24
N GLU A 266 -28.16 1.80 13.29
CA GLU A 266 -28.54 1.05 14.49
C GLU A 266 -29.04 -0.34 14.11
N PHE A 267 -28.62 -1.37 14.84
CA PHE A 267 -29.19 -2.71 14.71
C PHE A 267 -29.16 -3.49 16.03
N LYS A 268 -29.86 -4.63 16.06
CA LYS A 268 -30.05 -5.45 17.26
C LYS A 268 -29.69 -6.91 16.98
N GLY A 269 -29.23 -7.60 18.02
CA GLY A 269 -28.86 -9.01 17.96
C GLY A 269 -27.38 -9.23 17.62
N ALA A 270 -26.90 -10.45 17.85
CA ALA A 270 -25.52 -10.83 17.59
C ALA A 270 -25.30 -11.10 16.08
N ASN A 271 -25.09 -10.03 15.32
CA ASN A 271 -24.78 -10.08 13.89
C ASN A 271 -23.39 -9.50 13.61
N LEU A 272 -22.37 -10.35 13.53
CA LEU A 272 -20.98 -9.93 13.30
C LEU A 272 -20.77 -9.29 11.92
N ALA A 273 -21.44 -9.80 10.88
CA ALA A 273 -21.29 -9.28 9.53
C ALA A 273 -21.83 -7.84 9.41
N GLU A 274 -22.99 -7.57 10.03
CA GLU A 274 -23.56 -6.23 10.08
C GLU A 274 -22.74 -5.29 10.98
N LEU A 275 -22.19 -5.81 12.09
CA LEU A 275 -21.26 -5.06 12.94
C LEU A 275 -20.03 -4.58 12.16
N ARG A 276 -19.36 -5.48 11.44
CA ARG A 276 -18.18 -5.16 10.62
C ARG A 276 -18.53 -4.19 9.50
N SER A 277 -19.60 -4.45 8.75
CA SER A 277 -20.03 -3.55 7.65
C SER A 277 -20.38 -2.15 8.14
N SER A 278 -20.95 -2.02 9.34
CA SER A 278 -21.29 -0.73 9.96
C SER A 278 -20.06 0.03 10.44
N MET A 279 -19.03 -0.68 10.95
CA MET A 279 -17.72 -0.09 11.27
C MET A 279 -17.05 0.46 10.00
N ASP A 280 -17.00 -0.34 8.95
CA ASP A 280 -16.37 0.03 7.67
C ASP A 280 -17.08 1.24 7.05
N LEU A 281 -18.42 1.25 7.04
CA LEU A 281 -19.22 2.36 6.55
C LEU A 281 -19.00 3.65 7.37
N LEU A 282 -18.90 3.53 8.70
CA LEU A 282 -18.63 4.67 9.57
C LEU A 282 -17.27 5.31 9.23
N GLN A 283 -16.21 4.51 9.15
CA GLN A 283 -14.87 5.01 8.83
C GLN A 283 -14.80 5.61 7.41
N PHE A 284 -15.40 4.93 6.42
CA PHE A 284 -15.45 5.42 5.04
C PHE A 284 -16.22 6.74 4.91
N THR A 285 -17.34 6.89 5.63
CA THR A 285 -18.15 8.12 5.57
C THR A 285 -17.45 9.27 6.32
N ALA A 286 -16.76 8.97 7.41
CA ALA A 286 -16.01 9.95 8.18
C ALA A 286 -14.77 10.46 7.44
N TYR A 287 -14.10 9.56 6.72
CA TYR A 287 -12.83 9.80 6.04
C TYR A 287 -12.89 9.23 4.62
N PRO A 288 -13.68 9.85 3.72
CA PRO A 288 -13.78 9.40 2.34
C PRO A 288 -12.41 9.53 1.64
N PRO A 289 -12.13 8.69 0.62
CA PRO A 289 -10.95 8.84 -0.21
C PRO A 289 -10.82 10.26 -0.79
N HIS A 290 -9.59 10.75 -0.93
CA HIS A 290 -9.32 12.03 -1.57
C HIS A 290 -9.93 12.08 -2.99
N LYS A 291 -10.44 13.24 -3.42
CA LYS A 291 -11.20 13.36 -4.68
C LYS A 291 -10.42 12.83 -5.90
N HIS A 292 -9.15 13.17 -6.05
CA HIS A 292 -8.35 12.70 -7.18
C HIS A 292 -8.01 11.20 -7.11
N ALA A 293 -8.14 10.56 -5.94
CA ALA A 293 -8.03 9.10 -5.82
C ALA A 293 -9.14 8.37 -6.59
N THR A 294 -10.23 9.07 -6.97
CA THR A 294 -11.30 8.52 -7.80
C THR A 294 -10.94 8.45 -9.29
N VAL A 295 -9.88 9.14 -9.72
CA VAL A 295 -9.38 9.09 -11.10
C VAL A 295 -8.53 7.84 -11.28
N PRO A 296 -8.87 6.92 -12.21
CA PRO A 296 -8.00 5.79 -12.53
C PRO A 296 -6.66 6.29 -13.09
N ALA A 297 -5.57 5.93 -12.42
CA ALA A 297 -4.22 6.34 -12.81
C ALA A 297 -3.24 5.14 -12.85
N PRO A 298 -3.50 4.12 -13.70
CA PRO A 298 -2.70 2.89 -13.74
C PRO A 298 -1.23 3.12 -14.12
N VAL A 299 -0.93 4.08 -15.00
CA VAL A 299 0.47 4.36 -15.39
C VAL A 299 1.21 5.04 -14.25
N LEU A 300 0.60 6.06 -13.63
CA LEU A 300 1.16 6.70 -12.45
C LEU A 300 1.41 5.67 -11.33
N GLN A 301 0.43 4.81 -11.05
CA GLN A 301 0.54 3.75 -10.04
C GLN A 301 1.68 2.78 -10.36
N SER A 302 1.77 2.31 -11.62
CA SER A 302 2.83 1.41 -12.07
C SER A 302 4.23 2.02 -11.90
N LEU A 303 4.39 3.31 -12.19
CA LEU A 303 5.66 4.01 -12.02
C LEU A 303 6.02 4.17 -10.54
N ALA A 304 5.01 4.46 -9.70
CA ALA A 304 5.17 4.71 -8.27
C ALA A 304 5.51 3.47 -7.43
N GLU A 305 5.36 2.26 -7.97
CA GLU A 305 5.59 1.01 -7.22
C GLU A 305 7.00 0.92 -6.62
N ASN A 306 8.01 1.40 -7.36
CA ASN A 306 9.41 1.25 -6.96
C ASN A 306 10.15 2.58 -7.08
N PRO A 307 11.09 2.89 -6.17
CA PRO A 307 11.99 4.02 -6.35
C PRO A 307 12.91 3.80 -7.56
N ILE A 308 13.32 4.89 -8.20
CA ILE A 308 14.33 4.88 -9.24
C ILE A 308 15.70 4.71 -8.57
N ILE A 309 16.27 3.51 -8.72
CA ILE A 309 17.58 3.13 -8.14
C ILE A 309 18.57 2.68 -9.22
N PHE A 310 19.85 2.59 -8.86
CA PHE A 310 20.84 1.89 -9.66
C PHE A 310 20.87 0.41 -9.28
N THR A 311 20.84 -0.47 -10.27
CA THR A 311 20.72 -1.92 -10.06
C THR A 311 22.05 -2.63 -9.74
N THR A 312 23.20 -1.95 -9.86
CA THR A 312 24.51 -2.56 -9.62
C THR A 312 25.42 -1.72 -8.73
N SER A 313 26.20 -2.38 -7.88
CA SER A 313 27.18 -1.73 -6.99
C SER A 313 28.34 -1.07 -7.76
N ALA A 314 28.68 -1.58 -8.95
CA ALA A 314 29.72 -1.01 -9.81
C ALA A 314 29.35 0.38 -10.36
N LEU A 315 28.05 0.64 -10.61
CA LEU A 315 27.57 1.96 -10.99
C LEU A 315 27.78 2.99 -9.87
N LEU A 316 27.58 2.58 -8.62
CA LEU A 316 27.78 3.46 -7.46
C LEU A 316 29.24 3.93 -7.37
N ASP A 317 30.21 3.02 -7.53
CA ASP A 317 31.64 3.40 -7.49
C ASP A 317 32.00 4.40 -8.59
N ASN A 318 31.45 4.21 -9.80
CA ASN A 318 31.66 5.12 -10.92
C ASN A 318 31.07 6.52 -10.66
N ILE A 319 29.89 6.60 -10.05
CA ILE A 319 29.25 7.87 -9.71
C ILE A 319 30.13 8.66 -8.74
N PHE A 320 30.59 8.03 -7.65
CA PHE A 320 31.44 8.72 -6.69
C PHE A 320 32.82 9.06 -7.27
N ALA A 321 33.39 8.23 -8.14
CA ALA A 321 34.64 8.57 -8.82
C ALA A 321 34.47 9.83 -9.68
N LYS A 322 33.34 9.94 -10.41
CA LYS A 322 33.01 11.11 -11.23
C LYS A 322 32.74 12.36 -10.38
N LEU A 323 32.00 12.21 -9.27
CA LEU A 323 31.73 13.29 -8.32
C LEU A 323 33.03 13.87 -7.74
N LYS A 324 33.91 13.01 -7.22
CA LYS A 324 35.21 13.43 -6.66
C LYS A 324 36.10 14.10 -7.71
N PHE A 325 36.06 13.63 -8.95
CA PHE A 325 36.79 14.24 -10.06
C PHE A 325 36.32 15.68 -10.33
N PHE A 326 35.02 15.95 -10.22
CA PHE A 326 34.48 17.31 -10.41
C PHE A 326 34.71 18.25 -9.23
N LEU A 327 34.70 17.74 -7.99
CA LEU A 327 34.88 18.55 -6.78
C LEU A 327 36.35 18.86 -6.43
N ILE A 328 37.33 18.18 -7.03
CA ILE A 328 38.77 18.36 -6.77
C ILE A 328 39.12 18.25 -5.26
N ALA A 329 39.15 17.01 -4.74
CA ALA A 329 39.63 16.67 -3.39
C ALA A 329 38.93 17.35 -2.19
N ASP A 330 37.75 17.94 -2.39
CA ASP A 330 36.90 18.40 -1.29
C ASP A 330 36.27 17.23 -0.53
N ASP A 331 36.29 17.31 0.81
CA ASP A 331 35.53 16.42 1.71
C ASP A 331 35.72 14.92 1.43
N GLU A 332 36.90 14.51 0.96
CA GLU A 332 37.12 13.17 0.39
C GLU A 332 36.77 12.03 1.36
N LEU A 333 37.13 12.20 2.65
CA LEU A 333 36.81 11.27 3.73
C LEU A 333 35.30 11.16 3.98
N ILE A 334 34.56 12.27 3.84
CA ILE A 334 33.09 12.29 4.01
C ILE A 334 32.45 11.55 2.83
N TRP A 335 32.89 11.82 1.59
CA TRP A 335 32.37 11.13 0.41
C TRP A 335 32.65 9.61 0.43
N ASP A 336 33.81 9.19 0.91
CA ASP A 336 34.09 7.75 1.12
C ASP A 336 33.22 7.17 2.22
N GLY A 337 33.00 7.91 3.31
CA GLY A 337 32.07 7.53 4.38
C GLY A 337 30.64 7.33 3.86
N ILE A 338 30.09 8.30 3.11
CA ILE A 338 28.77 8.22 2.50
C ILE A 338 28.68 6.98 1.59
N ARG A 339 29.67 6.77 0.72
CA ARG A 339 29.70 5.59 -0.17
C ARG A 339 29.66 4.27 0.61
N VAL A 340 30.42 4.16 1.70
CA VAL A 340 30.42 2.97 2.55
C VAL A 340 29.06 2.79 3.20
N SER A 341 28.50 3.84 3.81
CA SER A 341 27.18 3.82 4.44
C SER A 341 26.08 3.36 3.49
N MET A 342 26.09 3.82 2.23
CA MET A 342 25.14 3.38 1.20
C MET A 342 25.29 1.90 0.82
N LYS A 343 26.48 1.32 0.89
CA LYS A 343 26.72 -0.10 0.57
C LYS A 343 26.39 -1.02 1.75
N SER A 344 26.63 -0.57 2.97
CA SER A 344 26.49 -1.39 4.18
C SER A 344 25.22 -1.13 4.99
N GLY A 345 24.41 -0.13 4.61
CA GLY A 345 23.23 0.29 5.38
C GLY A 345 23.58 0.87 6.74
N CYS A 346 24.75 1.53 6.85
CA CYS A 346 25.22 2.14 8.09
C CYS A 346 24.86 3.62 8.18
N VAL A 347 24.99 4.20 9.38
CA VAL A 347 24.77 5.63 9.64
C VAL A 347 25.68 6.50 8.78
N LEU A 348 25.19 7.65 8.31
CA LEU A 348 25.98 8.60 7.53
C LEU A 348 27.08 9.25 8.38
N PRO A 349 28.24 9.60 7.77
CA PRO A 349 29.32 10.27 8.49
C PRO A 349 28.91 11.67 8.97
N PRO A 350 29.39 12.14 10.14
CA PRO A 350 29.14 13.51 10.59
C PRO A 350 29.59 14.55 9.55
N GLY A 351 28.79 15.60 9.37
CA GLY A 351 29.09 16.67 8.41
C GLY A 351 28.69 16.36 6.96
N TRP A 352 27.95 15.28 6.72
CA TRP A 352 27.43 14.93 5.39
C TRP A 352 26.54 16.04 4.80
N GLN A 353 25.74 16.72 5.62
CA GLN A 353 24.88 17.84 5.17
C GLN A 353 25.72 18.95 4.55
N ASN A 354 26.69 19.45 5.32
CA ASN A 354 27.56 20.54 4.89
C ASN A 354 28.39 20.17 3.65
N ALA A 355 28.76 18.88 3.49
CA ALA A 355 29.46 18.41 2.30
C ALA A 355 28.57 18.43 1.05
N ILE A 356 27.28 18.09 1.20
CA ILE A 356 26.28 18.20 0.13
C ILE A 356 26.05 19.67 -0.24
N GLU A 357 25.80 20.54 0.75
CA GLU A 357 25.59 21.99 0.53
C GLU A 357 26.77 22.59 -0.23
N ARG A 358 28.00 22.35 0.21
CA ARG A 358 29.21 22.81 -0.49
C ARG A 358 29.33 22.26 -1.90
N ALA A 359 28.90 21.01 -2.13
CA ALA A 359 28.96 20.41 -3.45
C ALA A 359 27.90 21.00 -4.39
N LEU A 360 26.70 21.29 -3.90
CA LEU A 360 25.66 22.01 -4.64
C LEU A 360 26.14 23.42 -5.01
N ASP A 361 26.78 24.14 -4.10
CA ASP A 361 27.31 25.49 -4.34
C ASP A 361 28.46 25.52 -5.37
N LYS A 362 29.30 24.48 -5.40
CA LYS A 362 30.52 24.47 -6.22
C LYS A 362 30.34 23.84 -7.59
N LEU A 363 29.43 22.88 -7.74
CA LEU A 363 29.25 22.17 -9.01
C LEU A 363 28.44 23.03 -9.99
N PRO A 364 28.97 23.31 -11.19
CA PRO A 364 28.15 23.90 -12.24
C PRO A 364 27.08 22.89 -12.67
N GLY A 365 25.95 23.39 -13.18
CA GLY A 365 24.80 22.52 -13.45
C GLY A 365 25.05 21.42 -14.50
N ASP A 366 26.02 21.56 -15.40
CA ASP A 366 26.44 20.51 -16.35
C ASP A 366 27.25 19.38 -15.68
N ARG A 367 27.65 19.57 -14.42
CA ARG A 367 28.45 18.62 -13.63
C ARG A 367 27.80 18.19 -12.33
N VAL A 368 26.61 18.67 -12.04
CA VAL A 368 25.88 18.37 -10.79
C VAL A 368 25.25 16.96 -10.79
N PHE A 369 25.00 16.36 -11.96
CA PHE A 369 24.28 15.08 -12.06
C PHE A 369 24.87 13.91 -11.24
N PRO A 370 26.21 13.74 -11.03
CA PRO A 370 26.72 12.69 -10.15
C PRO A 370 26.32 12.90 -8.69
N LEU A 371 26.22 14.17 -8.25
CA LEU A 371 25.73 14.49 -6.92
C LEU A 371 24.25 14.14 -6.83
N LEU A 372 23.44 14.56 -7.78
CA LEU A 372 22.00 14.23 -7.83
C LEU A 372 21.74 12.70 -7.85
N ASP A 373 22.60 11.94 -8.55
CA ASP A 373 22.57 10.49 -8.56
C ASP A 373 22.93 9.84 -7.22
N VAL A 374 23.77 10.49 -6.42
CA VAL A 374 23.98 10.09 -5.02
C VAL A 374 22.75 10.46 -4.19
N LEU A 375 22.25 11.69 -4.31
CA LEU A 375 21.12 12.19 -3.54
C LEU A 375 19.85 11.36 -3.75
N ARG A 376 19.53 10.98 -5.00
CA ARG A 376 18.32 10.20 -5.30
C ARG A 376 18.28 8.85 -4.59
N LEU A 377 19.44 8.30 -4.24
CA LEU A 377 19.56 7.09 -3.44
C LEU A 377 19.55 7.40 -1.94
N LEU A 378 20.23 8.46 -1.52
CA LEU A 378 20.29 8.86 -0.11
C LEU A 378 18.94 9.28 0.45
N VAL A 379 18.06 9.91 -0.34
CA VAL A 379 16.71 10.30 0.11
C VAL A 379 15.79 9.12 0.44
N LEU A 380 16.20 7.89 0.15
CA LEU A 380 15.49 6.70 0.62
C LEU A 380 15.70 6.47 2.13
N GLU A 381 16.72 7.07 2.72
CA GLU A 381 16.96 7.07 4.17
C GLU A 381 16.10 8.17 4.85
N PRO A 382 15.27 7.83 5.86
CA PRO A 382 14.34 8.79 6.46
C PRO A 382 14.98 10.07 7.00
N SER A 383 16.16 9.96 7.60
CA SER A 383 16.89 11.13 8.16
C SER A 383 17.39 12.08 7.08
N VAL A 384 17.66 11.57 5.87
CA VAL A 384 18.08 12.38 4.72
C VAL A 384 16.86 13.00 4.05
N LEU A 385 15.78 12.23 3.90
CA LEU A 385 14.52 12.74 3.38
C LEU A 385 14.06 13.97 4.17
N GLU A 386 14.02 13.87 5.51
CA GLU A 386 13.60 14.97 6.38
C GLU A 386 14.43 16.25 6.17
N TYR A 387 15.72 16.10 5.91
CA TYR A 387 16.61 17.22 5.61
C TYR A 387 16.25 17.89 4.27
N PHE A 388 16.07 17.12 3.19
CA PHE A 388 15.73 17.67 1.87
C PHE A 388 14.30 18.16 1.73
N THR A 389 13.36 17.69 2.56
CA THR A 389 12.01 18.26 2.60
C THR A 389 11.95 19.63 3.29
N LYS A 390 13.03 20.05 3.97
CA LYS A 390 13.15 21.38 4.59
C LYS A 390 13.92 22.39 3.73
N ASP A 391 14.68 21.91 2.75
CA ASP A 391 15.47 22.76 1.85
C ASP A 391 15.27 22.35 0.38
N PRO A 392 14.49 23.14 -0.38
CA PRO A 392 14.18 22.88 -1.78
C PRO A 392 15.28 23.30 -2.78
N THR A 393 16.46 23.77 -2.34
CA THR A 393 17.54 24.23 -3.26
C THR A 393 18.00 23.20 -4.30
N VAL A 394 17.82 21.90 -4.06
CA VAL A 394 18.19 20.85 -5.02
C VAL A 394 17.39 20.91 -6.33
N ILE A 395 16.24 21.60 -6.30
CA ILE A 395 15.26 21.73 -7.37
C ILE A 395 15.74 22.59 -8.54
N GLU A 396 16.65 23.54 -8.31
CA GLU A 396 17.17 24.43 -9.36
C GLU A 396 17.74 23.65 -10.55
N ASN A 397 18.25 22.44 -10.30
CA ASN A 397 18.83 21.58 -11.32
C ASN A 397 17.80 20.98 -12.31
N LEU A 398 16.50 21.00 -11.99
CA LEU A 398 15.45 20.61 -12.95
C LEU A 398 15.38 21.56 -14.16
N LEU A 399 15.86 22.81 -14.00
CA LEU A 399 15.82 23.84 -15.04
C LEU A 399 17.06 23.86 -15.94
N HIS A 400 18.03 22.98 -15.67
CA HIS A 400 19.32 22.99 -16.35
C HIS A 400 19.20 22.49 -17.81
N GLU A 401 20.03 22.98 -18.73
CA GLU A 401 19.99 22.58 -20.14
C GLU A 401 20.60 21.17 -20.40
N ASP A 402 21.49 20.73 -19.50
CA ASP A 402 22.12 19.41 -19.59
C ASP A 402 21.12 18.28 -19.30
N THR A 403 20.99 17.36 -20.25
CA THR A 403 20.07 16.22 -20.15
C THR A 403 20.39 15.29 -18.98
N SER A 404 21.68 15.09 -18.65
CA SER A 404 22.05 14.21 -17.54
C SER A 404 21.61 14.81 -16.21
N ALA A 405 21.80 16.13 -16.03
CA ALA A 405 21.31 16.85 -14.86
C ALA A 405 19.78 16.77 -14.74
N GLN A 406 19.04 17.03 -15.82
CA GLN A 406 17.58 16.92 -15.83
C GLN A 406 17.09 15.52 -15.46
N GLN A 407 17.71 14.49 -16.05
CA GLN A 407 17.37 13.09 -15.77
C GLN A 407 17.60 12.72 -14.31
N SER A 408 18.75 13.07 -13.74
CA SER A 408 19.09 12.78 -12.35
C SER A 408 18.22 13.57 -11.37
N ALA A 409 17.97 14.86 -11.65
CA ALA A 409 17.07 15.71 -10.87
C ALA A 409 15.65 15.14 -10.87
N GLY A 410 15.11 14.78 -12.05
CA GLY A 410 13.78 14.17 -12.16
C GLY A 410 13.67 12.86 -11.38
N SER A 411 14.72 12.03 -11.38
CA SER A 411 14.74 10.81 -10.56
C SER A 411 14.77 11.08 -9.06
N LEU A 412 15.51 12.09 -8.62
CA LEU A 412 15.55 12.53 -7.23
C LEU A 412 14.17 13.05 -6.79
N SER A 413 13.59 13.99 -7.53
CA SER A 413 12.27 14.56 -7.24
C SER A 413 11.19 13.47 -7.22
N PHE A 414 11.24 12.52 -8.16
CA PHE A 414 10.34 11.38 -8.18
C PHE A 414 10.47 10.52 -6.92
N ASN A 415 11.69 10.18 -6.49
CA ASN A 415 11.89 9.38 -5.28
C ASN A 415 11.38 10.08 -4.03
N ILE A 416 11.57 11.40 -3.92
CA ILE A 416 11.04 12.19 -2.80
C ILE A 416 9.50 12.20 -2.87
N ALA A 417 8.92 12.58 -4.02
CA ALA A 417 7.47 12.61 -4.21
C ALA A 417 6.83 11.24 -3.91
N ARG A 418 7.43 10.14 -4.34
CA ARG A 418 6.94 8.78 -4.03
C ARG A 418 6.86 8.50 -2.52
N ILE A 419 7.74 9.08 -1.71
CA ILE A 419 7.68 8.87 -0.26
C ILE A 419 6.65 9.80 0.39
N ILE A 420 6.57 11.06 -0.07
CA ILE A 420 5.74 12.08 0.57
C ILE A 420 4.34 12.25 -0.04
N HIS A 421 4.04 11.69 -1.22
CA HIS A 421 2.80 12.02 -1.94
C HIS A 421 1.53 11.69 -1.16
N ASP A 422 1.55 10.65 -0.33
CA ASP A 422 0.42 10.32 0.53
C ASP A 422 0.38 11.15 1.84
N ALA A 423 1.52 11.73 2.25
CA ALA A 423 1.74 12.50 3.48
C ALA A 423 2.52 13.74 3.12
N TYR A 424 1.82 14.73 2.57
CA TYR A 424 2.40 16.05 2.40
C TYR A 424 3.03 16.47 3.74
N PRO A 425 4.29 16.94 3.74
CA PRO A 425 4.87 17.52 4.93
C PRO A 425 3.95 18.64 5.45
N ASP A 426 3.91 18.82 6.77
CA ASP A 426 3.14 19.92 7.40
C ASP A 426 3.49 21.28 6.78
N GLU A 427 4.73 21.40 6.29
CA GLU A 427 5.24 22.50 5.49
C GLU A 427 5.18 22.16 4.00
N GLU A 428 4.14 22.64 3.33
CA GLU A 428 3.90 22.41 1.89
C GLU A 428 4.84 23.21 0.97
N GLU A 429 5.75 24.01 1.52
CA GLU A 429 6.68 24.89 0.78
C GLU A 429 7.51 24.10 -0.23
N TRP A 430 8.07 22.96 0.18
CA TRP A 430 8.79 22.06 -0.71
C TRP A 430 7.93 21.60 -1.90
N ALA A 431 6.67 21.21 -1.67
CA ALA A 431 5.79 20.73 -2.73
C ALA A 431 5.43 21.85 -3.72
N CYS A 432 5.21 23.08 -3.22
CA CYS A 432 5.00 24.25 -4.07
C CYS A 432 6.21 24.51 -4.98
N GLU A 433 7.42 24.50 -4.43
CA GLU A 433 8.64 24.75 -5.20
C GLU A 433 8.90 23.66 -6.25
N ILE A 434 8.68 22.40 -5.89
CA ILE A 434 8.80 21.29 -6.82
C ILE A 434 7.81 21.41 -7.96
N VAL A 435 6.54 21.70 -7.66
CA VAL A 435 5.50 21.87 -8.69
C VAL A 435 5.84 23.01 -9.64
N ALA A 436 6.34 24.13 -9.12
CA ALA A 436 6.76 25.27 -9.93
C ALA A 436 7.95 24.92 -10.85
N ALA A 437 8.96 24.25 -10.32
CA ALA A 437 10.12 23.85 -11.10
C ALA A 437 9.83 22.74 -12.11
N ILE A 438 8.98 21.77 -11.76
CA ILE A 438 8.50 20.74 -12.69
C ILE A 438 7.75 21.38 -13.84
N GLY A 439 6.86 22.35 -13.59
CA GLY A 439 6.14 23.05 -14.65
C GLY A 439 7.09 23.65 -15.69
N GLN A 440 8.11 24.38 -15.23
CA GLN A 440 9.14 24.92 -16.12
C GLN A 440 10.00 23.83 -16.78
N GLY A 441 10.33 22.77 -16.04
CA GLY A 441 11.09 21.62 -16.56
C GLY A 441 10.36 20.91 -17.70
N ILE A 442 9.04 20.72 -17.58
CA ILE A 442 8.18 20.11 -18.61
C ILE A 442 8.21 20.95 -19.90
N GLU A 443 8.15 22.28 -19.81
CA GLU A 443 8.19 23.15 -21.00
C GLU A 443 9.56 23.15 -21.69
N LYS A 444 10.65 22.98 -20.93
CA LYS A 444 12.03 23.07 -21.43
C LYS A 444 12.62 21.73 -21.89
N THR A 445 12.28 20.64 -21.22
CA THR A 445 12.89 19.34 -21.53
C THR A 445 12.53 18.86 -22.93
N ARG A 446 13.49 18.20 -23.58
CA ARG A 446 13.31 17.51 -24.86
C ARG A 446 13.71 16.05 -24.77
N ASP A 447 14.00 15.58 -23.57
CA ASP A 447 14.37 14.21 -23.27
C ASP A 447 13.14 13.47 -22.70
N ASP A 448 12.73 12.41 -23.38
CA ASP A 448 11.51 11.66 -23.03
C ASP A 448 11.62 11.02 -21.63
N GLU A 449 12.81 10.58 -21.22
CA GLU A 449 13.03 9.99 -19.88
C GLU A 449 12.91 11.04 -18.76
N ALA A 450 13.49 12.22 -18.95
CA ALA A 450 13.32 13.34 -18.04
C ALA A 450 11.85 13.79 -17.98
N LEU A 451 11.18 13.92 -19.14
CA LEU A 451 9.76 14.30 -19.20
C LEU A 451 8.87 13.29 -18.45
N LEU A 452 9.09 11.98 -18.65
CA LEU A 452 8.35 10.95 -17.95
C LEU A 452 8.51 11.06 -16.42
N ARG A 453 9.74 11.31 -15.93
CA ARG A 453 10.01 11.48 -14.49
C ARG A 453 9.37 12.73 -13.92
N LEU A 454 9.40 13.85 -14.66
CA LEU A 454 8.75 15.09 -14.27
C LEU A 454 7.23 14.92 -14.16
N LEU A 455 6.61 14.31 -15.17
CA LEU A 455 5.17 14.01 -15.14
C LEU A 455 4.82 13.04 -14.02
N ALA A 456 5.60 11.99 -13.80
CA ALA A 456 5.35 11.05 -12.72
C ALA A 456 5.47 11.71 -11.34
N THR A 457 6.44 12.60 -11.17
CA THR A 457 6.60 13.39 -9.95
C THR A 457 5.39 14.31 -9.75
N LEU A 458 4.96 15.03 -10.79
CA LEU A 458 3.78 15.90 -10.73
C LEU A 458 2.52 15.12 -10.42
N GLY A 459 2.30 13.96 -11.05
CA GLY A 459 1.12 13.14 -10.81
C GLY A 459 1.03 12.67 -9.37
N LEU A 460 2.15 12.25 -8.78
CA LEU A 460 2.20 11.91 -7.36
C LEU A 460 1.85 13.13 -6.49
N LEU A 461 2.38 14.31 -6.83
CA LEU A 461 2.09 15.57 -6.15
C LEU A 461 0.72 16.19 -6.46
N VAL A 462 -0.10 15.57 -7.31
CA VAL A 462 -1.47 16.00 -7.59
C VAL A 462 -2.49 15.03 -6.99
N GLN A 463 -2.17 13.73 -6.99
CA GLN A 463 -3.09 12.66 -6.62
C GLN A 463 -3.69 12.81 -5.21
N TYR A 464 -2.92 13.32 -4.25
CA TYR A 464 -3.40 13.57 -2.88
C TYR A 464 -3.15 15.01 -2.42
N ALA A 465 -3.05 15.93 -3.38
CA ALA A 465 -2.61 17.29 -3.10
C ALA A 465 -3.61 18.08 -2.27
N PRO A 466 -3.12 18.88 -1.30
CA PRO A 466 -3.93 19.88 -0.62
C PRO A 466 -4.36 20.99 -1.60
N ALA A 467 -5.36 21.77 -1.20
CA ALA A 467 -5.96 22.81 -2.06
C ALA A 467 -4.94 23.84 -2.56
N SER A 468 -3.99 24.23 -1.72
CA SER A 468 -2.86 25.13 -2.03
C SER A 468 -2.05 24.68 -3.26
N ILE A 469 -1.72 23.39 -3.34
CA ILE A 469 -0.93 22.81 -4.43
C ILE A 469 -1.76 22.77 -5.73
N LEU A 470 -3.06 22.52 -5.62
CA LEU A 470 -3.97 22.56 -6.77
C LEU A 470 -4.15 23.98 -7.30
N ASP A 471 -4.34 24.94 -6.40
CA ASP A 471 -4.43 26.36 -6.74
C ASP A 471 -3.16 26.84 -7.45
N LEU A 472 -1.99 26.38 -7.00
CA LEU A 472 -0.71 26.63 -7.67
C LEU A 472 -0.67 26.00 -9.07
N CYS A 473 -1.10 24.73 -9.21
CA CYS A 473 -1.16 24.08 -10.52
C CYS A 473 -2.08 24.84 -11.49
N HIS A 474 -3.22 25.34 -11.03
CA HIS A 474 -4.13 26.16 -11.83
C HIS A 474 -3.50 27.52 -12.18
N ALA A 475 -2.84 28.18 -11.23
CA ALA A 475 -2.16 29.45 -11.44
C ALA A 475 -1.01 29.36 -12.47
N LEU A 476 -0.28 28.22 -12.47
CA LEU A 476 0.76 27.92 -13.45
C LEU A 476 0.21 27.40 -14.78
N ASN A 477 -1.11 27.27 -14.93
CA ASN A 477 -1.77 26.69 -16.09
C ASN A 477 -1.21 25.29 -16.44
N MET A 478 -1.06 24.45 -15.42
CA MET A 478 -0.35 23.18 -15.51
C MET A 478 -0.95 22.23 -16.55
N ILE A 479 -2.26 22.29 -16.79
CA ILE A 479 -2.93 21.52 -17.86
C ILE A 479 -2.31 21.85 -19.23
N ALA A 480 -2.14 23.14 -19.55
CA ALA A 480 -1.53 23.56 -20.81
C ALA A 480 -0.04 23.21 -20.87
N VAL A 481 0.67 23.31 -19.74
CA VAL A 481 2.08 22.93 -19.62
C VAL A 481 2.27 21.44 -19.92
N ILE A 482 1.46 20.57 -19.30
CA ILE A 482 1.47 19.12 -19.57
C ILE A 482 1.16 18.85 -21.04
N GLY A 483 0.12 19.50 -21.59
CA GLY A 483 -0.26 19.35 -23.00
C GLY A 483 0.91 19.65 -23.95
N LYS A 484 1.57 20.80 -23.79
CA LYS A 484 2.75 21.17 -24.59
C LYS A 484 3.90 20.18 -24.41
N GLY A 485 4.17 19.74 -23.18
CA GLY A 485 5.22 18.76 -22.89
C GLY A 485 5.00 17.46 -23.66
N VAL A 486 3.77 16.94 -23.62
CA VAL A 486 3.36 15.75 -24.39
C VAL A 486 3.47 16.00 -25.89
N GLU A 487 3.14 17.19 -26.41
CA GLU A 487 3.29 17.50 -27.84
C GLU A 487 4.76 17.59 -28.29
N CYS A 488 5.68 17.99 -27.40
CA CYS A 488 7.09 18.19 -27.71
C CYS A 488 7.96 16.92 -27.64
N MET A 489 7.37 15.77 -27.27
CA MET A 489 8.07 14.49 -27.15
C MET A 489 8.68 14.02 -28.47
N GLY A 490 9.76 13.24 -28.40
CA GLY A 490 10.41 12.68 -29.58
C GLY A 490 9.44 11.85 -30.42
N SER A 491 9.40 12.03 -31.75
CA SER A 491 8.45 11.37 -32.66
C SER A 491 8.62 9.84 -32.81
N LYS A 492 9.35 9.18 -31.91
CA LYS A 492 9.61 7.75 -31.92
C LYS A 492 8.52 7.08 -31.08
N ASN A 493 7.72 6.22 -31.70
CA ASN A 493 6.68 5.45 -31.01
C ASN A 493 7.32 4.39 -30.09
N THR A 494 7.74 4.81 -28.89
CA THR A 494 8.38 3.97 -27.86
C THR A 494 7.44 3.69 -26.69
N ASP A 495 7.80 2.73 -25.83
CA ASP A 495 7.09 2.47 -24.57
C ASP A 495 7.06 3.73 -23.66
N THR A 496 8.19 4.45 -23.55
CA THR A 496 8.29 5.72 -22.81
C THR A 496 7.32 6.77 -23.36
N SER A 497 7.26 6.92 -24.68
CA SER A 497 6.35 7.84 -25.37
C SER A 497 4.87 7.54 -25.06
N SER A 498 4.50 6.26 -25.05
CA SER A 498 3.15 5.82 -24.70
C SER A 498 2.82 6.16 -23.22
N LYS A 499 3.76 5.90 -22.31
CA LYS A 499 3.61 6.23 -20.89
C LYS A 499 3.45 7.73 -20.64
N ILE A 500 4.21 8.58 -21.33
CA ILE A 500 4.11 10.05 -21.27
C ILE A 500 2.70 10.53 -21.64
N SER A 501 2.15 10.01 -22.75
CA SER A 501 0.80 10.41 -23.20
C SER A 501 -0.28 9.97 -22.20
N GLN A 502 -0.18 8.75 -21.69
CA GLN A 502 -1.14 8.20 -20.74
C GLN A 502 -1.08 8.93 -19.39
N ILE A 503 0.10 9.10 -18.81
CA ILE A 503 0.27 9.78 -17.53
C ILE A 503 -0.14 11.26 -17.62
N GLY A 504 0.16 11.94 -18.73
CA GLY A 504 -0.32 13.31 -18.96
C GLY A 504 -1.85 13.40 -18.92
N THR A 505 -2.53 12.43 -19.54
CA THR A 505 -4.00 12.33 -19.51
C THR A 505 -4.54 12.05 -18.10
N GLU A 506 -3.87 11.17 -17.33
CA GLU A 506 -4.23 10.87 -15.94
C GLU A 506 -4.16 12.13 -15.06
N ILE A 507 -3.06 12.88 -15.17
CA ILE A 507 -2.83 14.10 -14.38
C ILE A 507 -3.83 15.20 -14.75
N ILE A 508 -4.07 15.43 -16.04
CA ILE A 508 -5.05 16.43 -16.50
C ILE A 508 -6.43 16.14 -15.93
N LYS A 509 -6.87 14.87 -15.95
CA LYS A 509 -8.16 14.48 -15.34
C LYS A 509 -8.23 14.73 -13.84
N MET A 510 -7.11 14.59 -13.12
CA MET A 510 -7.05 14.95 -11.70
C MET A 510 -7.20 16.46 -11.53
N LEU A 511 -6.49 17.27 -12.33
CA LEU A 511 -6.53 18.74 -12.23
C LEU A 511 -7.87 19.37 -12.67
N GLU A 512 -8.70 18.62 -13.41
CA GLU A 512 -10.05 19.04 -13.84
C GLU A 512 -11.15 18.80 -12.77
N LEU A 513 -10.88 18.01 -11.72
CA LEU A 513 -11.80 17.77 -10.60
C LEU A 513 -11.78 18.92 -9.59
#